data_AF-A0A1Y3CCC2-F1
#
_entry.id   AF-A0A1Y3CCC2-F1
#
_cell.length_a   1.000
_cell.length_b   1.000
_cell.length_c   1.000
_cell.angle_alpha   90.00
_cell.angle_beta   90.00
_cell.angle_gamma   90.00
#
_symmetry.space_group_name_H-M   'P 1'
#
loop_
_entity.id
_entity.type
_entity.pdbx_description
1 polymer ?
#
loop_
_entity_poly.entity_id
_entity_poly.type
_entity_poly.pdbx_seq_one_letter_code
_entity_poly.pdbx_strand_id
1 'polypeptide(L)'
;MKRIALPVLTFLSVLVTACGGSGFEDHFNSSFEKTFTFGTQTFICRSEKAANACGGANQDCSACELESPSSVVITQLCAQPGANIHQVTVNGCVARLTNDTQTGLCTSEGLRLLSGTNLTRQQVAAGALFPTGSLNITVGNLTETIRCN
;
A
#
# COMPACT_ATOMS: atom_id res chain seq x y z
N MET A 1 20.10 58.01 -28.43
CA MET A 1 18.94 57.09 -28.55
C MET A 1 19.17 55.86 -27.68
N LYS A 2 18.06 55.28 -27.21
CA LYS A 2 17.87 53.97 -26.58
C LYS A 2 17.97 53.87 -25.05
N ARG A 3 16.90 53.26 -24.57
CA ARG A 3 16.34 53.08 -23.25
C ARG A 3 15.88 51.60 -23.26
N ILE A 4 15.84 50.99 -22.07
CA ILE A 4 14.88 49.95 -21.63
C ILE A 4 15.28 48.45 -21.78
N ALA A 5 15.04 47.75 -20.66
CA ALA A 5 14.48 46.40 -20.44
C ALA A 5 15.38 45.17 -20.18
N LEU A 6 15.33 44.71 -18.92
CA LEU A 6 15.10 43.30 -18.51
C LEU A 6 13.74 42.76 -19.07
N PRO A 7 13.32 41.50 -18.86
CA PRO A 7 13.95 40.16 -18.98
C PRO A 7 13.01 39.18 -19.77
N VAL A 8 13.46 38.05 -20.32
CA VAL A 8 12.53 36.99 -20.81
C VAL A 8 13.09 35.57 -20.60
N LEU A 9 12.34 34.76 -19.86
CA LEU A 9 12.38 33.29 -19.79
C LEU A 9 12.32 32.65 -21.19
N THR A 10 12.85 31.44 -21.39
CA THR A 10 12.01 30.25 -21.69
C THR A 10 12.84 29.00 -22.01
N PHE A 11 12.45 27.93 -21.31
CA PHE A 11 12.31 26.53 -21.75
C PHE A 11 13.33 25.94 -22.73
N LEU A 12 14.09 24.97 -22.24
CA LEU A 12 14.46 23.81 -23.06
C LEU A 12 14.29 22.53 -22.24
N SER A 13 13.11 21.92 -22.39
CA SER A 13 12.83 20.54 -22.01
C SER A 13 13.12 19.64 -23.20
N VAL A 14 14.12 18.76 -23.11
CA VAL A 14 14.16 17.50 -23.88
C VAL A 14 14.72 16.40 -22.98
N LEU A 15 13.89 15.37 -22.85
CA LEU A 15 14.11 14.14 -22.12
C LEU A 15 15.35 13.39 -22.62
N VAL A 16 16.31 13.16 -21.75
CA VAL A 16 17.20 11.99 -21.83
C VAL A 16 17.53 11.54 -20.42
N THR A 17 16.79 10.58 -19.90
CA THR A 17 17.37 9.56 -19.02
C THR A 17 17.02 8.21 -19.60
N ALA A 18 17.78 7.86 -20.64
CA ALA A 18 18.02 6.48 -20.99
C ALA A 18 18.45 5.72 -19.72
N CYS A 19 17.78 4.60 -19.48
CA CYS A 19 18.39 3.33 -19.10
C CYS A 19 19.85 3.43 -18.59
N GLY A 20 20.02 3.70 -17.30
CA GLY A 20 21.29 3.53 -16.59
C GLY A 20 21.42 2.10 -16.10
N GLY A 21 21.48 1.14 -17.02
CA GLY A 21 21.98 -0.19 -16.71
C GLY A 21 23.51 -0.16 -16.69
N SER A 22 24.11 -0.34 -15.50
CA SER A 22 25.49 -0.82 -15.37
C SER A 22 25.76 -1.27 -13.94
N GLY A 23 26.08 -2.56 -13.77
CA GLY A 23 26.65 -3.09 -12.53
C GLY A 23 25.93 -4.31 -11.98
N PHE A 24 26.02 -5.42 -12.70
CA PHE A 24 25.84 -6.75 -12.14
C PHE A 24 27.00 -7.05 -11.17
N GLU A 25 26.78 -8.01 -10.29
CA GLU A 25 27.75 -8.54 -9.31
C GLU A 25 27.85 -7.72 -8.02
N ASP A 26 26.89 -7.91 -7.13
CA ASP A 26 27.24 -8.57 -5.88
C ASP A 26 26.00 -9.25 -5.30
N HIS A 27 26.10 -10.57 -5.19
CA HIS A 27 25.22 -11.41 -4.42
C HIS A 27 25.38 -11.07 -2.94
N PHE A 28 24.87 -9.91 -2.50
CA PHE A 28 24.70 -9.67 -1.07
C PHE A 28 23.41 -10.35 -0.63
N ASN A 29 23.58 -11.61 -0.27
CA ASN A 29 22.75 -12.32 0.70
C ASN A 29 22.85 -11.65 2.09
N SER A 30 22.65 -10.33 2.15
CA SER A 30 22.48 -9.61 3.39
C SER A 30 21.01 -9.65 3.70
N SER A 31 20.62 -10.48 4.67
CA SER A 31 19.26 -10.55 5.25
C SER A 31 18.80 -9.23 5.91
N PHE A 32 19.50 -8.13 5.63
CA PHE A 32 19.21 -6.80 6.11
C PHE A 32 18.12 -6.20 5.23
N GLU A 33 16.94 -6.07 5.82
CA GLU A 33 15.83 -5.32 5.26
C GLU A 33 15.34 -4.37 6.33
N LYS A 34 15.20 -3.09 5.99
CA LYS A 34 14.63 -2.08 6.88
C LYS A 34 13.63 -1.22 6.11
N THR A 35 12.44 -1.11 6.67
CA THR A 35 11.35 -0.34 6.08
C THR A 35 11.21 1.03 6.74
N PHE A 36 10.89 2.04 5.94
CA PHE A 36 10.61 3.39 6.39
C PHE A 36 9.30 3.86 5.77
N THR A 37 8.39 4.39 6.58
CA THR A 37 7.12 4.94 6.09
C THR A 37 7.11 6.44 6.27
N PHE A 38 7.01 7.17 5.17
CA PHE A 38 6.89 8.63 5.16
C PHE A 38 5.59 9.03 4.44
N GLY A 39 4.65 9.58 5.20
CA GLY A 39 3.31 9.86 4.69
C GLY A 39 2.62 8.58 4.21
N THR A 40 2.28 8.51 2.92
CA THR A 40 1.60 7.36 2.28
C THR A 40 2.55 6.40 1.56
N GLN A 41 3.86 6.66 1.61
CA GLN A 41 4.87 5.88 0.88
C GLN A 41 5.71 5.06 1.85
N THR A 42 5.85 3.77 1.56
CA THR A 42 6.75 2.86 2.27
C THR A 42 7.97 2.61 1.39
N PHE A 43 9.16 2.76 1.96
CA PHE A 43 10.44 2.51 1.32
C PHE A 43 11.08 1.28 1.97
N ILE A 44 11.58 0.36 1.15
CA ILE A 44 12.26 -0.87 1.55
C ILE A 44 13.74 -0.70 1.25
N CYS A 45 14.55 -0.57 2.29
CA CYS A 45 16.00 -0.44 2.18
C CYS A 45 16.66 -1.79 2.47
N ARG A 46 17.22 -2.44 1.44
CA ARG A 46 17.92 -3.73 1.55
C ARG A 46 19.43 -3.60 1.86
N SER A 47 19.87 -2.38 2.18
CA SER A 47 21.24 -2.06 2.56
C SER A 47 21.24 -1.19 3.80
N GLU A 48 22.10 -1.52 4.77
CA GLU A 48 22.25 -0.73 6.00
C GLU A 48 22.66 0.71 5.71
N LYS A 49 23.49 0.92 4.68
CA LYS A 49 23.87 2.25 4.21
C LYS A 49 22.65 3.04 3.69
N ALA A 50 21.81 2.41 2.88
CA ALA A 50 20.59 3.03 2.35
C ALA A 50 19.59 3.32 3.48
N ALA A 51 19.46 2.40 4.44
CA ALA A 51 18.59 2.59 5.60
C ALA A 51 19.06 3.71 6.54
N ASN A 52 20.37 3.84 6.77
CA ASN A 52 20.92 4.91 7.58
C ASN A 52 20.77 6.28 6.91
N ALA A 53 20.86 6.36 5.57
CA ALA A 53 20.59 7.58 4.83
C ALA A 53 19.10 7.97 4.86
N CYS A 54 18.22 6.98 4.65
CA CYS A 54 16.76 7.16 4.62
C CYS A 54 16.17 7.47 6.01
N GLY A 55 16.74 6.89 7.08
CA GLY A 55 16.37 7.20 8.47
C GLY A 55 17.08 8.41 9.07
N GLY A 56 17.99 9.06 8.32
CA GLY A 56 18.74 10.23 8.76
C GLY A 56 17.95 11.54 8.65
N ALA A 57 18.56 12.65 9.07
CA ALA A 57 17.93 13.97 9.10
C ALA A 57 17.46 14.48 7.72
N ASN A 58 18.09 14.00 6.64
CA ASN A 58 17.78 14.41 5.27
C ASN A 58 16.78 13.48 4.55
N GLN A 59 16.38 12.36 5.18
CA GLN A 59 15.42 11.38 4.63
C GLN A 59 15.73 10.95 3.18
N ASP A 60 17.01 10.69 2.88
CA ASP A 60 17.42 10.30 1.53
C ASP A 60 17.19 8.80 1.30
N CYS A 61 16.03 8.48 0.72
CA CYS A 61 15.61 7.12 0.39
C CYS A 61 15.81 6.76 -1.09
N SER A 62 16.61 7.54 -1.83
CA SER A 62 16.84 7.33 -3.28
C SER A 62 17.47 5.97 -3.61
N ALA A 63 18.23 5.41 -2.67
CA ALA A 63 18.82 4.08 -2.75
C ALA A 63 17.93 2.95 -2.20
N CYS A 64 16.70 3.27 -1.77
CA CYS A 64 15.73 2.31 -1.29
C CYS A 64 14.65 2.06 -2.35
N GLU A 65 14.09 0.85 -2.35
CA GLU A 65 12.98 0.50 -3.24
C GLU A 65 11.71 1.14 -2.69
N LEU A 66 10.93 1.82 -3.53
CA LEU A 66 9.56 2.17 -3.15
C LEU A 66 8.76 0.86 -3.10
N GLU A 67 8.12 0.57 -1.96
CA GLU A 67 7.18 -0.54 -1.87
C GLU A 67 6.08 -0.28 -2.90
N SER A 68 6.17 -1.01 -4.01
CA SER A 68 5.20 -0.88 -5.08
C SER A 68 3.84 -1.29 -4.54
N PRO A 69 2.78 -0.54 -4.86
CA PRO A 69 1.48 -0.90 -4.38
C PRO A 69 1.19 -2.32 -4.86
N SER A 70 0.85 -3.21 -3.92
CA SER A 70 0.65 -4.62 -4.23
C SER A 70 -0.29 -4.73 -5.44
N SER A 71 0.23 -5.11 -6.61
CA SER A 71 -0.57 -5.27 -7.83
C SER A 71 -1.44 -6.53 -7.77
N VAL A 72 -1.15 -7.40 -6.79
CA VAL A 72 -1.94 -8.58 -6.50
C VAL A 72 -3.30 -8.16 -5.95
N VAL A 73 -4.32 -8.45 -6.75
CA VAL A 73 -5.73 -8.29 -6.40
C VAL A 73 -6.17 -9.38 -5.44
N ILE A 74 -7.00 -8.99 -4.46
CA ILE A 74 -7.64 -9.92 -3.53
C ILE A 74 -8.86 -10.52 -4.24
N THR A 75 -8.79 -11.81 -4.53
CA THR A 75 -9.88 -12.57 -5.18
C THR A 75 -10.39 -13.72 -4.32
N GLN A 76 -9.61 -14.12 -3.31
CA GLN A 76 -9.94 -15.20 -2.40
C GLN A 76 -11.17 -14.87 -1.56
N LEU A 77 -12.12 -15.81 -1.45
CA LEU A 77 -13.28 -15.65 -0.57
C LEU A 77 -12.91 -15.80 0.90
N CYS A 78 -13.61 -15.07 1.78
CA CYS A 78 -13.39 -15.17 3.22
C CYS A 78 -13.80 -16.54 3.76
N ALA A 79 -13.04 -17.05 4.72
CA ALA A 79 -13.41 -18.24 5.45
C ALA A 79 -14.69 -17.99 6.25
N GLN A 80 -15.57 -18.99 6.34
CA GLN A 80 -16.82 -18.90 7.07
C GLN A 80 -16.85 -19.94 8.19
N PRO A 81 -16.30 -19.62 9.38
CA PRO A 81 -16.25 -20.57 10.51
C PRO A 81 -17.62 -20.85 11.13
N GLY A 82 -18.63 -20.04 10.81
CA GLY A 82 -20.01 -20.20 11.25
C GLY A 82 -20.97 -19.53 10.28
N ALA A 83 -22.27 -19.77 10.47
CA ALA A 83 -23.30 -19.11 9.67
C ALA A 83 -23.16 -17.59 9.78
N ASN A 84 -23.12 -16.91 8.64
CA ASN A 84 -23.05 -15.45 8.54
C ASN A 84 -21.79 -14.81 9.17
N ILE A 85 -20.76 -15.58 9.52
CA ILE A 85 -19.48 -15.07 10.02
C ILE A 85 -18.44 -15.16 8.91
N HIS A 86 -17.85 -14.03 8.52
CA HIS A 86 -16.79 -13.93 7.53
C HIS A 86 -15.48 -13.56 8.22
N GLN A 87 -14.48 -14.42 8.08
CA GLN A 87 -13.19 -14.27 8.73
C GLN A 87 -12.16 -13.73 7.74
N VAL A 88 -11.63 -12.56 8.07
CA VAL A 88 -10.66 -11.80 7.27
C VAL A 88 -9.25 -12.04 7.81
N THR A 89 -8.28 -12.06 6.92
CA THR A 89 -6.86 -12.26 7.27
C THR A 89 -6.01 -11.07 6.85
N VAL A 90 -4.72 -11.09 7.21
CA VAL A 90 -3.73 -10.09 6.79
C VAL A 90 -3.41 -10.13 5.28
N ASN A 91 -3.80 -11.21 4.60
CA ASN A 91 -3.72 -11.30 3.13
C ASN A 91 -4.99 -10.72 2.46
N GLY A 92 -6.03 -10.51 3.25
CA GLY A 92 -7.34 -10.05 2.80
C GLY A 92 -8.18 -11.16 2.19
N CYS A 93 -9.48 -10.88 2.05
CA CYS A 93 -10.44 -11.75 1.38
C CYS A 93 -11.70 -10.98 0.97
N VAL A 94 -12.50 -11.59 0.10
CA VAL A 94 -13.79 -11.08 -0.36
C VAL A 94 -14.90 -11.74 0.46
N ALA A 95 -15.63 -10.93 1.22
CA ALA A 95 -16.85 -11.31 1.93
C ALA A 95 -18.05 -11.05 1.03
N ARG A 96 -18.74 -12.12 0.62
CA ARG A 96 -20.04 -12.05 -0.07
C ARG A 96 -21.12 -12.05 1.00
N LEU A 97 -21.69 -10.88 1.22
CA LEU A 97 -22.81 -10.67 2.13
C LEU A 97 -24.12 -10.86 1.37
N THR A 98 -25.23 -10.87 2.09
CA THR A 98 -26.55 -11.14 1.52
C THR A 98 -26.96 -10.10 0.46
N ASN A 99 -26.61 -8.82 0.65
CA ASN A 99 -26.97 -7.72 -0.27
C ASN A 99 -25.77 -6.91 -0.76
N ASP A 100 -24.55 -7.30 -0.41
CA ASP A 100 -23.36 -6.52 -0.70
C ASP A 100 -22.13 -7.42 -0.85
N THR A 101 -21.06 -6.88 -1.40
CA THR A 101 -19.76 -7.54 -1.44
C THR A 101 -18.70 -6.60 -0.91
N GLN A 102 -17.97 -7.06 0.10
CA GLN A 102 -16.95 -6.29 0.78
C GLN A 102 -15.61 -7.02 0.63
N THR A 103 -14.57 -6.31 0.23
CA THR A 103 -13.20 -6.83 0.34
C THR A 103 -12.61 -6.32 1.65
N GLY A 104 -12.15 -7.26 2.48
CA GLY A 104 -11.56 -6.96 3.78
C GLY A 104 -10.08 -7.25 3.85
N LEU A 105 -9.39 -6.52 4.72
CA LEU A 105 -7.98 -6.71 5.07
C LEU A 105 -7.80 -6.49 6.58
N CYS A 106 -7.15 -7.43 7.26
CA CYS A 106 -6.77 -7.24 8.65
C CYS A 106 -5.40 -6.57 8.74
N THR A 107 -5.33 -5.52 9.53
CA THR A 107 -4.12 -4.72 9.79
C THR A 107 -3.88 -4.65 11.29
N SER A 108 -2.72 -4.15 11.71
CA SER A 108 -2.43 -3.89 13.12
C SER A 108 -3.40 -2.87 13.75
N GLU A 109 -4.00 -1.99 12.94
CA GLU A 109 -4.98 -0.99 13.40
C GLU A 109 -6.39 -1.56 13.56
N GLY A 110 -6.66 -2.75 13.00
CA GLY A 110 -7.98 -3.37 12.98
C GLY A 110 -8.39 -3.85 11.58
N LEU A 111 -9.71 -3.95 11.38
CA LEU A 111 -10.31 -4.44 10.14
C LEU A 111 -10.49 -3.27 9.16
N ARG A 112 -9.91 -3.38 7.97
CA ARG A 112 -10.14 -2.47 6.84
C ARG A 112 -11.14 -3.09 5.87
N LEU A 113 -12.12 -2.33 5.41
CA LEU A 113 -13.12 -2.78 4.44
C LEU A 113 -13.27 -1.77 3.29
N LEU A 114 -13.48 -2.30 2.10
CA LEU A 114 -13.84 -1.52 0.92
C LEU A 114 -14.84 -2.31 0.07
N SER A 115 -15.94 -1.66 -0.32
CA SER A 115 -16.98 -2.25 -1.17
C SER A 115 -16.43 -2.66 -2.53
N GLY A 116 -16.83 -3.83 -3.01
CA GLY A 116 -16.46 -4.36 -4.32
C GLY A 116 -15.53 -5.58 -4.26
N THR A 117 -15.00 -5.93 -5.44
CA THR A 117 -14.11 -7.08 -5.67
C THR A 117 -12.94 -6.67 -6.56
N ASN A 118 -11.95 -7.56 -6.74
CA ASN A 118 -10.74 -7.28 -7.55
C ASN A 118 -9.96 -6.06 -7.05
N LEU A 119 -10.01 -5.82 -5.74
CA LEU A 119 -9.30 -4.73 -5.07
C LEU A 119 -7.94 -5.22 -4.61
N THR A 120 -6.92 -4.38 -4.75
CA THR A 120 -5.60 -4.67 -4.20
C THR A 120 -5.56 -4.44 -2.69
N ARG A 121 -4.58 -5.04 -1.99
CA ARG A 121 -4.39 -4.74 -0.56
C ARG A 121 -4.21 -3.25 -0.28
N GLN A 122 -3.53 -2.51 -1.16
CA GLN A 122 -3.34 -1.06 -1.03
C GLN A 122 -4.67 -0.32 -1.02
N GLN A 123 -5.55 -0.66 -1.96
CA GLN A 123 -6.87 -0.04 -2.10
C GLN A 123 -7.72 -0.31 -0.87
N VAL A 124 -7.72 -1.57 -0.40
CA VAL A 124 -8.48 -1.95 0.80
C VAL A 124 -7.91 -1.33 2.06
N ALA A 125 -6.58 -1.20 2.18
CA ALA A 125 -5.94 -0.53 3.32
C ALA A 125 -6.33 0.95 3.44
N ALA A 126 -6.61 1.61 2.33
CA ALA A 126 -7.15 2.97 2.30
C ALA A 126 -8.67 3.05 2.57
N GLY A 127 -9.35 1.91 2.70
CA GLY A 127 -10.78 1.82 2.98
C GLY A 127 -11.15 2.16 4.43
N ALA A 128 -12.43 1.92 4.75
CA ALA A 128 -13.00 2.19 6.07
C ALA A 128 -12.32 1.32 7.14
N LEU A 129 -11.93 1.94 8.25
CA LEU A 129 -11.31 1.27 9.39
C LEU A 129 -12.32 0.98 10.49
N PHE A 130 -12.29 -0.26 10.98
CA PHE A 130 -13.00 -0.75 12.14
C PHE A 130 -11.98 -1.20 13.19
N PRO A 131 -11.63 -0.33 14.16
CA PRO A 131 -10.54 -0.58 15.11
C PRO A 131 -10.76 -1.79 16.02
N THR A 132 -12.01 -2.18 16.23
CA THR A 132 -12.38 -3.38 17.01
C THR A 132 -12.05 -4.69 16.28
N GLY A 133 -11.61 -4.61 15.01
CA GLY A 133 -11.35 -5.77 14.18
C GLY A 133 -12.63 -6.49 13.73
N SER A 134 -13.81 -5.88 13.91
CA SER A 134 -15.08 -6.51 13.55
C SER A 134 -16.15 -5.49 13.14
N LEU A 135 -17.06 -5.93 12.29
CA LEU A 135 -18.26 -5.22 11.88
C LEU A 135 -19.44 -6.20 11.88
N ASN A 136 -20.53 -5.80 12.52
CA ASN A 136 -21.82 -6.50 12.46
C ASN A 136 -22.78 -5.72 11.55
N ILE A 137 -23.38 -6.42 10.61
CA ILE A 137 -24.29 -5.87 9.61
C ILE A 137 -25.62 -6.59 9.77
N THR A 138 -26.68 -5.84 10.07
CA THR A 138 -28.02 -6.42 10.23
C THR A 138 -28.82 -6.21 8.94
N VAL A 139 -29.27 -7.32 8.35
CA VAL A 139 -30.08 -7.35 7.12
C VAL A 139 -31.40 -8.07 7.42
N GLY A 140 -32.45 -7.30 7.66
CA GLY A 140 -33.73 -7.83 8.13
C GLY A 140 -33.57 -8.53 9.49
N ASN A 141 -33.81 -9.85 9.52
CA ASN A 141 -33.69 -10.68 10.73
C ASN A 141 -32.34 -11.42 10.82
N LEU A 142 -31.42 -11.17 9.88
CA LEU A 142 -30.10 -11.80 9.82
C LEU A 142 -29.04 -10.80 10.29
N THR A 143 -28.06 -11.29 11.05
CA THR A 143 -26.85 -10.53 11.36
C THR A 143 -25.67 -11.23 10.71
N GLU A 144 -24.97 -10.50 9.83
CA GLU A 144 -23.72 -10.92 9.22
C GLU A 144 -22.56 -10.22 9.93
N THR A 145 -21.56 -10.99 10.33
CA THR A 145 -20.38 -10.48 11.04
C THR A 145 -19.16 -10.65 10.15
N ILE A 146 -18.44 -9.56 9.89
CA ILE A 146 -17.10 -9.60 9.33
C ILE A 146 -16.12 -9.35 10.46
N ARG A 147 -15.13 -10.22 10.65
CA ARG A 147 -14.12 -10.03 11.70
C ARG A 147 -12.75 -10.50 11.26
N CYS A 148 -11.72 -9.94 11.89
CA CYS A 148 -10.38 -10.49 11.81
C CYS A 148 -10.29 -11.87 12.47
N ASN A 149 -9.41 -12.70 11.91
CA ASN A 149 -9.02 -13.98 12.51
C ASN A 149 -8.40 -13.77 13.89
#